data_AF-A0A2S9FWT3-F1
#
_entry.id   AF-A0A2S9FWT3-F1
#
_cell.length_a   1.000
_cell.length_b   1.000
_cell.length_c   1.000
_cell.angle_alpha   90.00
_cell.angle_beta   90.00
_cell.angle_gamma   90.00
#
_symmetry.space_group_name_H-M   'P 1'
#
loop_
_entity.id
_entity.type
_entity.pdbx_description
1 polymer ?
#
loop_
_entity_poly.entity_id
_entity_poly.type
_entity_poly.pdbx_seq_one_letter_code
_entity_poly.pdbx_strand_id
1 'polypeptide(L)'
;LTAGELERVRLHPYLTVRILSQVEGLDIVAQVAGNHHECLDGPGYPRGLPATALGVPDRLLAAAVAYQSALEPRPYRGALSGSAA
;
A
#
# COMPACT_ATOMS: atom_id res chain seq x y z
N LEU A 1 -5.33 -18.10 0.10
CA LEU A 1 -6.54 -17.34 -0.22
C LEU A 1 -7.02 -17.80 -1.58
N THR A 2 -8.30 -18.09 -1.74
CA THR A 2 -8.93 -18.22 -3.05
C THR A 2 -8.81 -16.90 -3.82
N ALA A 3 -9.04 -16.91 -5.14
CA ALA A 3 -8.98 -15.70 -5.95
C ALA A 3 -9.92 -14.59 -5.41
N GLY A 4 -11.16 -14.95 -5.08
CA GLY A 4 -12.14 -14.00 -4.54
C GLY A 4 -11.85 -13.53 -3.11
N GLU A 5 -11.11 -14.29 -2.30
CA GLU A 5 -10.63 -13.81 -1.00
C GLU A 5 -9.45 -12.84 -1.15
N LEU A 6 -8.55 -13.12 -2.09
CA LEU A 6 -7.41 -12.25 -2.40
C LEU A 6 -7.89 -10.89 -2.93
N GLU A 7 -8.91 -10.88 -3.81
CA GLU A 7 -9.53 -9.66 -4.28
C GLU A 7 -10.11 -8.82 -3.13
N ARG A 8 -10.79 -9.46 -2.17
CA ARG A 8 -11.31 -8.75 -0.98
C ARG A 8 -10.20 -8.10 -0.16
N VAL A 9 -9.07 -8.78 0.03
CA VAL A 9 -7.90 -8.19 0.72
C VAL A 9 -7.36 -7.01 -0.07
N ARG A 10 -7.27 -7.11 -1.40
CA ARG A 10 -6.78 -6.04 -2.28
C ARG A 10 -7.71 -4.82 -2.36
N LEU A 11 -8.95 -4.91 -1.88
CA LEU A 11 -9.86 -3.76 -1.82
C LEU A 11 -9.55 -2.79 -0.69
N HIS A 12 -8.75 -3.16 0.31
CA HIS A 12 -8.54 -2.29 1.47
C HIS A 12 -7.98 -0.89 1.11
N PRO A 13 -7.07 -0.67 0.14
CA PRO A 13 -6.61 0.68 -0.19
C PRO A 13 -7.70 1.51 -0.84
N TYR A 14 -8.56 0.88 -1.65
CA TYR A 14 -9.74 1.53 -2.21
C TYR A 14 -10.73 1.94 -1.11
N LEU A 15 -10.98 1.05 -0.15
CA LEU A 15 -11.84 1.35 1.00
C LEU A 15 -11.25 2.45 1.89
N THR A 16 -9.92 2.47 2.08
CA THR A 16 -9.21 3.54 2.78
C THR A 16 -9.47 4.90 2.15
N VAL A 17 -9.34 5.02 0.82
CA VAL A 17 -9.67 6.27 0.11
C VAL A 17 -11.13 6.65 0.36
N ARG A 18 -12.06 5.71 0.19
CA ARG A 18 -13.49 5.98 0.35
C ARG A 18 -13.86 6.44 1.75
N ILE A 19 -13.29 5.84 2.79
CA ILE A 19 -13.59 6.16 4.18
C ILE A 19 -12.96 7.52 4.55
N LEU A 20 -11.69 7.73 4.25
CA LEU A 20 -10.98 8.94 4.65
C LEU A 20 -11.44 10.18 3.89
N SER A 21 -11.86 10.04 2.63
CA SER A 21 -12.41 11.17 1.84
C SER A 21 -13.79 11.65 2.34
N GLN A 22 -14.37 11.01 3.36
CA GLN A 22 -15.58 11.52 4.03
C GLN A 22 -15.24 12.53 5.13
N VAL A 23 -13.97 12.68 5.50
CA VAL A 23 -13.51 13.56 6.56
C VAL A 23 -12.81 14.76 5.95
N GLU A 24 -13.33 15.95 6.23
CA GLU A 24 -12.75 17.21 5.75
C GLU A 24 -11.28 17.34 6.17
N GLY A 25 -10.42 17.69 5.23
CA GLY A 25 -8.98 17.87 5.45
C GLY A 25 -8.13 16.60 5.30
N LEU A 26 -8.73 15.43 5.04
CA LEU A 26 -7.98 14.18 4.86
C LEU A 26 -7.77 13.75 3.41
N ASP A 27 -8.19 14.53 2.41
CA ASP A 27 -8.17 14.11 1.00
C ASP A 27 -6.77 13.69 0.50
N ILE A 28 -5.73 14.47 0.86
CA ILE A 28 -4.35 14.15 0.48
C ILE A 28 -3.89 12.85 1.15
N VAL A 29 -4.19 12.69 2.45
CA VAL A 29 -3.83 11.49 3.20
C VAL A 29 -4.57 10.27 2.64
N ALA A 30 -5.85 10.42 2.29
CA ALA A 30 -6.65 9.38 1.67
C ALA A 30 -6.02 8.91 0.37
N GLN A 31 -5.58 9.83 -0.49
CA GLN A 31 -4.96 9.51 -1.77
C GLN A 31 -3.62 8.77 -1.60
N VAL A 32 -2.73 9.29 -0.74
CA VAL A 32 -1.42 8.68 -0.47
C VAL A 32 -1.57 7.30 0.16
N ALA A 33 -2.44 7.18 1.17
CA ALA A 33 -2.76 5.91 1.80
C ALA A 33 -3.45 4.94 0.83
N GLY A 34 -4.20 5.42 -0.16
CA GLY A 34 -4.77 4.56 -1.21
C GLY A 34 -3.76 4.03 -2.22
N ASN A 35 -2.62 4.70 -2.37
CA ASN A 35 -1.60 4.41 -3.37
C ASN A 35 -0.48 3.48 -2.87
N HIS A 36 -0.41 3.15 -1.58
CA HIS A 36 0.76 2.46 -1.00
C HIS A 36 1.02 1.04 -1.54
N HIS A 37 0.07 0.45 -2.27
CA HIS A 37 0.22 -0.83 -2.97
C HIS A 37 0.37 -0.70 -4.49
N GLU A 38 0.45 0.53 -5.01
CA GLU A 38 0.87 0.77 -6.38
C GLU A 38 2.37 0.50 -6.54
N CYS A 39 2.81 0.06 -7.72
CA CYS A 39 4.18 -0.41 -7.95
C CYS A 39 4.86 0.38 -9.06
N LEU A 40 6.17 0.62 -8.91
CA LEU A 40 6.95 1.32 -9.94
C LEU A 40 7.25 0.44 -11.16
N ASP A 41 7.41 -0.88 -10.94
CA ASP A 41 7.91 -1.82 -11.94
C ASP A 41 6.81 -2.73 -12.53
N GLY A 42 5.53 -2.41 -12.31
CA GLY A 42 4.42 -3.22 -12.82
C GLY A 42 3.05 -2.81 -12.28
N PRO A 43 2.00 -3.58 -12.61
CA PRO A 43 0.66 -3.27 -12.13
C PRO A 43 0.59 -3.52 -10.62
N GLY A 44 0.56 -2.43 -9.85
CA GLY A 44 0.11 -2.46 -8.47
C GLY A 44 -1.42 -2.47 -8.40
N TYR A 45 -1.95 -2.18 -7.21
CA TYR A 45 -3.39 -2.12 -6.98
C TYR A 45 -3.74 -0.98 -6.02
N PRO A 46 -4.96 -0.44 -6.06
CA PRO A 46 -6.14 -0.92 -6.80
C PRO A 46 -6.28 -0.40 -8.24
N ARG A 47 -5.54 0.64 -8.64
CA ARG A 47 -5.72 1.31 -9.94
C ARG A 47 -4.69 0.91 -10.98
N GLY A 48 -3.57 0.32 -10.59
CA GLY A 48 -2.49 -0.03 -11.51
C GLY A 48 -1.83 1.22 -12.08
N LEU A 49 -1.57 2.21 -11.23
CA LEU A 49 -1.02 3.49 -11.63
C LEU A 49 0.42 3.31 -12.17
N PRO A 50 0.77 4.00 -13.27
CA PRO A 50 2.16 4.01 -13.73
C PRO A 50 3.03 4.80 -12.75
N ALA A 51 4.32 4.51 -12.71
CA ALA A 51 5.29 5.24 -11.88
C ALA A 51 5.19 6.77 -12.03
N THR A 52 4.93 7.28 -13.23
CA THR A 52 4.78 8.72 -13.52
C THR A 52 3.59 9.37 -12.82
N ALA A 53 2.59 8.59 -12.40
CA ALA A 53 1.43 9.06 -11.64
C ALA A 53 1.63 8.98 -10.12
N LEU A 54 2.73 8.38 -9.65
CA LEU A 54 3.06 8.25 -8.22
C LEU A 54 4.05 9.33 -7.81
N GLY A 55 3.59 10.24 -6.95
CA GLY A 55 4.40 11.31 -6.40
C GLY A 55 5.37 10.81 -5.32
N VAL A 56 6.21 11.73 -4.82
CA VAL A 56 7.14 11.43 -3.72
C VAL A 56 6.43 10.89 -2.46
N PRO A 57 5.29 11.46 -2.01
CA PRO A 57 4.59 10.94 -0.83
C PRO A 57 4.11 9.50 -1.00
N ASP A 58 3.60 9.14 -2.18
CA ASP A 58 3.12 7.78 -2.48
C ASP A 58 4.27 6.77 -2.38
N ARG A 59 5.40 7.11 -3.02
CA ARG A 59 6.60 6.26 -3.05
C ARG A 59 7.23 6.11 -1.67
N LEU A 60 7.30 7.21 -0.91
CA LEU A 60 7.85 7.19 0.43
C LEU A 60 7.01 6.32 1.37
N LEU A 61 5.68 6.46 1.33
CA LEU A 61 4.80 5.63 2.15
C LEU A 61 4.90 4.15 1.75
N ALA A 62 4.86 3.84 0.44
CA ALA A 62 5.00 2.46 -0.04
C ALA A 62 6.31 1.81 0.44
N ALA A 63 7.44 2.54 0.33
CA ALA A 63 8.74 2.07 0.82
C ALA A 63 8.75 1.88 2.35
N ALA A 64 8.22 2.84 3.10
CA ALA A 64 8.15 2.76 4.56
C ALA A 64 7.29 1.57 5.04
N VAL A 65 6.14 1.33 4.40
CA VAL A 65 5.26 0.20 4.71
C VAL A 65 5.93 -1.13 4.38
N ALA A 66 6.61 -1.23 3.23
CA ALA A 66 7.34 -2.42 2.85
C ALA A 66 8.48 -2.74 3.83
N TYR A 67 9.29 -1.74 4.17
CA TYR A 67 10.38 -1.87 5.13
C TYR A 67 9.88 -2.27 6.52
N GLN A 68 8.88 -1.57 7.05
CA GLN A 68 8.29 -1.92 8.34
C GLN A 68 7.68 -3.33 8.32
N SER A 69 6.99 -3.69 7.24
CA SER A 69 6.43 -5.04 7.06
C SER A 69 7.51 -6.12 7.02
N ALA A 70 8.69 -5.83 6.47
CA ALA A 70 9.84 -6.72 6.42
C ALA A 70 10.41 -7.00 7.82
N LEU A 71 10.48 -5.97 8.66
CA LEU A 71 10.97 -6.06 10.05
C LEU A 71 9.98 -6.71 11.02
N GLU A 72 8.69 -6.78 10.67
CA GLU A 72 7.69 -7.45 11.49
C GLU A 72 7.75 -8.98 11.36
N PRO A 73 7.70 -9.74 12.46
CA PRO A 73 7.50 -11.18 12.39
C PRO A 73 6.11 -11.48 11.82
N ARG A 74 6.01 -12.51 10.98
CA ARG A 74 4.76 -13.01 10.41
C ARG A 74 4.58 -14.48 10.78
N PRO A 75 3.35 -15.02 10.79
CA PRO A 75 3.12 -16.43 11.12
C PRO A 75 3.92 -17.43 10.26
N TYR A 76 4.35 -17.02 9.05
CA TYR A 76 5.09 -17.84 8.09
C TYR A 76 6.56 -17.44 7.90
N ARG A 77 7.05 -16.38 8.56
CA ARG A 77 8.47 -15.98 8.51
C ARG A 77 8.87 -15.16 9.74
N GLY A 78 10.12 -15.30 10.18
CA GLY A 78 10.70 -14.38 11.15
C GLY A 78 10.81 -12.94 10.62
N ALA A 79 11.07 -12.01 11.53
CA ALA A 79 11.49 -10.65 11.19
C ALA A 79 12.79 -10.69 10.37
N LEU A 80 12.87 -9.86 9.33
CA LEU A 80 14.13 -9.65 8.61
C LEU A 80 15.02 -8.69 9.42
N SER A 81 16.35 -8.77 9.21
CA SER A 81 17.27 -7.77 9.76
C SER A 81 17.12 -6.45 8.99
N GLY A 82 17.45 -5.32 9.62
CA GLY A 82 17.43 -4.00 8.97
C GLY A 82 18.30 -3.90 7.71
N SER A 83 19.34 -4.73 7.59
CA SER A 83 20.18 -4.81 6.39
C SER A 83 19.56 -5.62 5.24
N ALA A 84 18.59 -6.48 5.54
CA ALA A 84 17.94 -7.36 4.56
C ALA A 84 16.53 -6.87 4.17
N ALA A 85 15.99 -5.90 4.91
CA ALA A 85 14.72 -5.22 4.65
C ALA A 85 14.95 -4.02 3.71
#